data_AF-A0A959U2E4-F1
#
_entry.id   AF-A0A959U2E4-F1
#
_cell.length_a   1.000
_cell.length_b   1.000
_cell.length_c   1.000
_cell.angle_alpha   90.00
_cell.angle_beta   90.00
_cell.angle_gamma   90.00
#
_symmetry.space_group_name_H-M   'P 1'
#
loop_
_entity.id
_entity.type
_entity.pdbx_description
1 polymer ?
#
loop_
_entity_poly.entity_id
_entity_poly.type
_entity_poly.pdbx_seq_one_letter_code
_entity_poly.pdbx_strand_id
1 'polypeptide(L)' 'MDTSALVLMLVVQVAVTAITLYFFLKVLRTPPRAEPDSYDENDDEPR' A
#
# COMPACT_ATOMS: atom_id res chain seq x y z
N MET A 1 -30.18 2.50 -22.50
CA MET A 1 -29.13 2.52 -21.46
C MET A 1 -29.51 3.61 -20.49
N ASP A 2 -29.72 3.26 -19.22
CA ASP A 2 -30.14 4.24 -18.22
C ASP A 2 -28.95 5.06 -17.76
N THR A 3 -29.09 6.39 -17.82
CA THR A 3 -28.04 7.34 -17.41
C THR A 3 -27.61 7.11 -15.97
N SER A 4 -28.55 6.73 -15.09
CA SER A 4 -28.27 6.39 -13.69
C SER A 4 -27.33 5.19 -13.55
N ALA A 5 -27.51 4.14 -14.35
CA ALA A 5 -26.65 2.97 -14.35
C ALA A 5 -25.24 3.32 -14.84
N LEU A 6 -25.12 4.14 -15.88
CA LEU A 6 -23.83 4.60 -16.39
C LEU A 6 -23.08 5.44 -15.35
N VAL A 7 -23.76 6.37 -14.67
CA VAL A 7 -23.16 7.20 -13.61
C VAL A 7 -22.66 6.32 -12.46
N LEU A 8 -23.46 5.36 -12.00
CA LEU A 8 -23.05 4.44 -10.94
C LEU A 8 -21.80 3.64 -11.33
N MET A 9 -21.77 3.12 -12.57
CA MET A 9 -20.60 2.38 -13.07
C MET A 9 -19.34 3.25 -13.06
N LEU A 10 -19.40 4.48 -13.57
CA LEU A 10 -18.25 5.39 -13.59
C LEU A 10 -17.78 5.77 -12.18
N VAL A 11 -18.70 6.05 -11.27
CA VAL A 11 -18.36 6.39 -9.88
C VAL A 11 -17.61 5.24 -9.20
N VAL A 12 -18.10 4.00 -9.35
CA VAL A 12 -17.45 2.83 -8.77
C VAL A 12 -16.06 2.61 -9.39
N GLN A 13 -15.94 2.72 -10.70
CA GLN A 13 -14.66 2.59 -11.39
C GLN A 13 -13.64 3.62 -10.88
N VAL A 14 -14.00 4.90 -10.86
CA VAL A 14 -13.13 5.97 -10.38
C VAL A 14 -12.74 5.78 -8.92
N ALA A 15 -13.68 5.38 -8.06
CA ALA A 15 -13.42 5.12 -6.65
C ALA A 15 -12.40 3.99 -6.44
N VAL A 16 -12.60 2.85 -7.11
CA VAL A 16 -11.68 1.70 -7.02
C VAL A 16 -10.30 2.07 -7.57
N THR A 17 -10.24 2.76 -8.70
CA THR A 17 -8.96 3.22 -9.29
C THR A 17 -8.23 4.17 -8.34
N ALA A 18 -8.93 5.14 -7.73
CA ALA A 18 -8.34 6.09 -6.80
C ALA A 18 -7.79 5.41 -5.53
N ILE A 19 -8.56 4.48 -4.94
CA ILE A 19 -8.14 3.72 -3.75
C ILE A 19 -6.90 2.88 -4.07
N THR A 20 -6.91 2.18 -5.21
CA THR A 20 -5.79 1.36 -5.65
C THR A 20 -4.52 2.19 -5.84
N LEU A 21 -4.64 3.33 -6.56
CA LEU A 21 -3.52 4.23 -6.79
C LEU A 21 -2.97 4.79 -5.48
N TYR A 22 -3.84 5.14 -4.53
CA TYR A 22 -3.44 5.62 -3.21
C TYR A 22 -2.58 4.59 -2.47
N PHE A 23 -3.03 3.33 -2.38
CA PHE A 23 -2.26 2.29 -1.70
C PHE A 23 -0.95 1.97 -2.41
N PHE A 24 -0.93 1.96 -3.74
CA PHE A 24 0.30 1.75 -4.51
C PHE A 24 1.31 2.85 -4.23
N LEU A 25 0.89 4.12 -4.30
CA LEU A 25 1.75 5.26 -3.99
C LEU A 25 2.19 5.24 -2.52
N LYS A 26 1.32 4.82 -1.61
CA LYS A 26 1.66 4.66 -0.20
C LYS A 26 2.75 3.61 -0.02
N VAL A 27 2.62 2.42 -0.61
CA VAL A 27 3.62 1.35 -0.51
C VAL A 27 4.96 1.79 -1.10
N LEU A 28 4.96 2.43 -2.27
CA LEU A 28 6.20 2.88 -2.93
C LEU A 28 6.91 4.01 -2.18
N ARG A 29 6.19 4.81 -1.39
CA ARG A 29 6.75 5.98 -0.68
C ARG A 29 6.94 5.77 0.82
N THR A 30 6.36 4.72 1.39
CA THR A 30 6.54 4.44 2.81
C THR A 30 7.98 3.94 3.00
N PRO A 31 8.81 4.64 3.79
CA PRO A 31 10.15 4.15 4.08
C PRO A 31 10.04 2.78 4.78
N PRO A 32 11.01 1.88 4.53
CA PRO A 32 11.06 0.62 5.26
C PRO A 32 11.03 0.92 6.75
N ARG A 33 10.25 0.14 7.49
CA ARG A 33 10.25 0.22 8.95
C ARG A 33 11.68 -0.04 9.41
N ALA A 34 12.21 0.81 10.29
CA ALA A 34 13.45 0.50 10.98
C ALA A 34 13.20 -0.78 11.78
N GLU A 35 13.76 -1.89 11.30
CA GLU A 35 13.78 -3.15 12.01
C GLU A 35 14.94 -3.08 13.02
N PRO A 36 14.74 -3.51 14.28
CA PRO A 36 15.88 -3.77 15.16
C PRO A 36 16.78 -4.80 14.50
N ASP A 37 18.10 -4.66 14.65
CA ASP A 37 19.04 -5.56 13.99
C ASP A 37 18.79 -6.98 14.53
N SER A 38 18.56 -7.92 13.62
CA SER A 38 18.27 -9.32 13.98
C SER A 38 19.50 -10.04 14.56
N TYR A 39 20.68 -9.41 14.52
CA TYR A 39 21.92 -9.92 15.08
C TYR A 39 22.39 -9.19 16.34
N ASP A 40 21.62 -8.22 16.87
CA ASP A 40 21.95 -7.50 18.11
C ASP A 40 22.21 -8.47 19.30
N GLU A 41 21.54 -9.64 19.31
CA GLU A 41 21.68 -10.66 20.36
C GLU A 41 22.93 -11.55 20.20
N ASN A 42 23.58 -11.53 19.03
CA ASN A 42 24.69 -12.41 18.66
C ASN A 42 26.04 -11.68 18.61
N ASP A 43 26.07 -10.36 18.85
CA ASP A 43 27.29 -9.56 18.81
C ASP A 43 28.37 -10.03 19.81
N ASP A 44 27.95 -10.63 20.93
CA ASP A 44 28.82 -11.15 21.98
C ASP A 44 29.21 -12.64 21.79
N GLU A 45 28.71 -13.33 20.76
CA GLU A 45 29.06 -14.73 20.51
C GLU A 45 30.47 -14.87 19.89
N PRO A 46 31.35 -15.71 20.45
CA PRO A 46 32.68 -15.94 19.88
C PRO A 46 32.58 -16.67 18.53
N ARG A 47 33.37 -16.21 17.55
CA ARG A 47 33.47 -16.76 16.18
C ARG A 47 34.14 -18.12 16.10
#